data_AF-A0AAP8U754-F1
#
_entry.id   AF-A0AAP8U754-F1
#
_cell.length_a   1.000
_cell.length_b   1.000
_cell.length_c   1.000
_cell.angle_alpha   90.00
_cell.angle_beta   90.00
_cell.angle_gamma   90.00
#
_symmetry.space_group_name_H-M   'P 1'
#
loop_
_entity.id
_entity.type
_entity.pdbx_description
1 polymer ?
#
loop_
_entity_poly.entity_id
_entity_poly.type
_entity_poly.pdbx_seq_one_letter_code
_entity_poly.pdbx_strand_id
1 'polypeptide(L)' 'MLIPQEVKRVMEALQSNGYVTYLVGGCVRDSLIGSKPKDYDIATSAKPEKVIGIFDKTIPTGI' A
#
# COMPACT_ATOMS: atom_id res chain seq x y z
N MET A 1 13.95 4.80 5.88
CA MET A 1 12.92 3.75 5.92
C MET A 1 13.25 2.69 4.89
N LEU A 2 13.36 1.43 5.30
CA LEU A 2 13.49 0.32 4.35
C LEU A 2 12.08 -0.21 4.05
N ILE A 3 11.65 -0.07 2.80
CA ILE A 3 10.34 -0.55 2.34
C ILE A 3 10.54 -1.96 1.76
N PRO A 4 9.82 -2.98 2.28
CA PRO A 4 9.88 -4.35 1.75
C PRO A 4 9.53 -4.39 0.26
N GLN A 5 10.10 -5.36 -0.47
CA GLN A 5 9.93 -5.44 -1.92
C GLN A 5 8.48 -5.72 -2.31
N GLU A 6 7.75 -6.45 -1.47
CA GLU A 6 6.33 -6.78 -1.63
C GLU A 6 5.48 -5.50 -1.62
N VAL A 7 5.76 -4.60 -0.67
CA VAL A 7 5.06 -3.31 -0.54
C VAL A 7 5.36 -2.43 -1.76
N LYS A 8 6.63 -2.38 -2.21
CA LYS A 8 7.00 -1.65 -3.44
C LYS A 8 6.25 -2.16 -4.66
N ARG A 9 6.15 -3.48 -4.83
CA ARG A 9 5.40 -4.09 -5.96
C ARG A 9 3.94 -3.67 -5.98
N VAL A 10 3.28 -3.62 -4.81
CA VAL A 10 1.88 -3.15 -4.72
C VAL A 10 1.78 -1.68 -5.12
N MET A 11 2.69 -0.83 -4.63
CA MET A 11 2.72 0.60 -5.01
C MET A 11 2.97 0.77 -6.51
N GLU A 12 3.96 0.08 -7.07
CA GLU A 12 4.31 0.12 -8.50
C GLU A 12 3.15 -0.34 -9.38
N ALA A 13 2.43 -1.39 -8.99
CA ALA A 13 1.27 -1.88 -9.73
C ALA A 13 0.15 -0.82 -9.79
N LEU A 14 -0.15 -0.17 -8.67
CA LEU A 14 -1.15 0.91 -8.60
C LEU A 14 -0.69 2.14 -9.39
N GLN A 15 0.57 2.55 -9.25
CA GLN A 15 1.16 3.68 -9.96
C GLN A 15 1.21 3.46 -11.48
N SER A 16 1.55 2.25 -11.92
CA SER A 16 1.57 1.89 -13.34
C SER A 16 0.17 1.91 -13.97
N ASN A 17 -0.89 1.82 -13.17
CA ASN A 17 -2.28 2.00 -13.58
C ASN A 17 -2.76 3.47 -13.45
N GLY A 18 -1.86 4.41 -13.18
CA GLY A 18 -2.16 5.85 -13.11
C GLY A 18 -2.71 6.33 -11.76
N TYR A 19 -2.65 5.50 -10.71
CA TYR A 19 -3.13 5.87 -9.38
C TYR A 19 -2.00 6.39 -8.49
N VAL A 20 -2.31 7.40 -7.68
CA VAL A 20 -1.37 7.91 -6.69
C VAL A 20 -1.36 6.95 -5.50
N THR A 21 -0.20 6.74 -4.88
CA THR A 21 -0.04 5.88 -3.69
C THR A 21 0.81 6.55 -2.63
N TYR A 22 0.42 6.40 -1.37
CA TYR A 22 1.19 6.85 -0.21
C TYR A 22 1.29 5.75 0.83
N LEU A 23 2.46 5.61 1.46
CA LEU A 23 2.55 4.90 2.73
C LEU A 23 1.94 5.78 3.82
N VAL A 24 1.08 5.20 4.65
CA VAL A 24 0.36 5.91 5.71
C VAL A 24 0.38 5.11 7.00
N GLY A 25 -0.18 5.69 8.07
CA GLY A 25 -0.43 4.97 9.31
C GLY A 25 0.84 4.67 10.13
N GLY A 26 0.80 3.53 10.84
CA GLY A 26 1.83 3.14 11.81
C GLY A 26 3.21 2.97 11.19
N CYS A 27 3.27 2.49 9.93
CA CYS A 27 4.54 2.26 9.24
C CYS A 27 5.36 3.53 9.02
N VAL A 28 4.68 4.67 8.81
CA VAL A 28 5.33 5.98 8.67
C VAL A 28 5.84 6.46 10.03
N ARG A 29 4.98 6.44 11.05
CA ARG A 29 5.34 6.82 12.42
C ARG A 29 6.56 6.03 12.90
N ASP A 30 6.49 4.70 12.81
CA ASP A 30 7.52 3.79 13.32
C ASP A 30 8.85 4.05 12.61
N SER A 31 8.81 4.23 11.28
CA SER A 31 10.00 4.55 10.49
C SER A 31 10.62 5.89 10.85
N LEU A 32 9.83 6.90 11.21
CA LEU A 32 10.31 8.23 11.61
C LEU A 32 10.99 8.21 12.98
N ILE A 33 10.53 7.37 13.90
CA ILE A 33 11.14 7.21 15.23
C ILE A 33 12.25 6.15 15.26
N GLY A 34 12.67 5.63 14.11
CA GLY A 34 13.74 4.62 14.00
C GLY A 34 13.32 3.20 14.43
N SER A 35 12.02 2.96 14.63
CA SER A 35 11.45 1.63 14.88
C SER A 35 11.16 0.90 13.57
N LYS A 36 11.15 -0.43 13.60
CA LYS A 36 10.78 -1.25 12.45
C LYS A 36 9.25 -1.38 12.38
N PRO A 37 8.60 -0.98 11.25
CA PRO A 37 7.18 -1.21 11.05
C PRO A 37 6.79 -2.69 11.16
N LYS A 38 5.60 -2.96 11.72
CA LYS A 38 5.03 -4.31 11.83
C LYS A 38 4.11 -4.65 10.66
N ASP A 39 3.40 -3.63 10.19
CA ASP A 39 2.43 -3.62 9.11
C ASP A 39 2.74 -2.45 8.17
N TYR A 40 2.18 -2.50 6.96
CA TYR A 40 2.34 -1.46 5.94
C TYR A 40 0.99 -1.17 5.31
N ASP A 41 0.51 0.05 5.49
CA ASP A 41 -0.73 0.55 4.91
C ASP A 41 -0.43 1.43 3.70
N ILE A 42 -1.17 1.21 2.61
CA ILE A 42 -1.10 2.02 1.40
C ILE A 42 -2.42 2.74 1.22
N ALA A 43 -2.38 4.07 1.18
CA ALA A 43 -3.49 4.89 0.69
C ALA A 43 -3.33 5.11 -0.82
N THR A 44 -4.43 5.02 -1.57
CA THR A 44 -4.42 5.25 -3.02
C THR A 44 -5.63 6.06 -3.49
N SER A 45 -5.49 6.74 -4.62
CA SER A 45 -6.62 7.40 -5.30
C SER A 45 -7.55 6.42 -6.02
N ALA A 46 -7.16 5.13 -6.16
CA ALA A 46 -8.01 4.10 -6.75
C ALA A 46 -9.22 3.79 -5.86
N LYS A 47 -10.40 3.61 -6.48
CA LYS A 47 -11.58 3.06 -5.79
C LYS A 47 -11.41 1.56 -5.52
N PRO A 48 -12.09 0.98 -4.52
CA PRO A 48 -11.95 -0.44 -4.17
C PRO A 48 -12.10 -1.40 -5.35
N GLU A 49 -13.07 -1.17 -6.24
CA GLU A 49 -13.32 -2.05 -7.40
C GLU A 49 -12.16 -2.02 -8.39
N LYS A 50 -11.44 -0.88 -8.49
CA LYS A 50 -10.25 -0.74 -9.32
C LYS A 50 -9.06 -1.45 -8.70
N VAL A 51 -8.89 -1.36 -7.38
CA VAL A 51 -7.85 -2.11 -6.66
C VAL A 51 -8.07 -3.61 -6.84
N ILE A 52 -9.30 -4.10 -6.65
CA ILE A 52 -9.65 -5.52 -6.83
C ILE A 52 -9.35 -5.99 -8.27
N GLY A 53 -9.62 -5.17 -9.28
CA GLY A 53 -9.34 -5.51 -10.68
C GLY A 53 -7.86 -5.53 -11.08
N ILE A 54 -6.96 -4.93 -10.28
CA ILE A 54 -5.52 -4.88 -10.59
C ILE A 54 -4.78 -6.12 -10.09
N PHE A 55 -5.29 -6.80 -9.06
CA PHE A 55 -4.60 -7.91 -8.39
C PHE A 55 -5.37 -9.23 -8.53
N ASP A 56 -4.67 -10.30 -8.90
CA ASP A 56 -5.26 -11.64 -9.03
C ASP A 56 -5.92 -12.16 -7.74
N LYS A 57 -5.43 -11.69 -6.59
CA LYS A 57 -5.93 -12.08 -5.27
C LYS A 57 -6.12 -10.85 -4.39
N THR A 58 -7.36 -10.66 -3.93
CA THR A 58 -7.73 -9.69 -2.92
C THR A 58 -8.67 -10.33 -1.90
N ILE A 59 -8.70 -9.81 -0.67
CA ILE A 59 -9.65 -10.22 0.37
C ILE A 59 -10.50 -8.98 0.67
N PRO A 60 -11.70 -8.85 0.09
CA PRO A 60 -12.57 -7.72 0.35
C PRO A 60 -13.15 -7.84 1.76
N THR A 61 -13.01 -6.79 2.56
CA THR A 61 -13.59 -6.71 3.92
C THR A 61 -14.16 -5.32 4.13
N GLY A 62 -15.42 -5.22 4.59
CA GLY A 62 -16.03 -3.94 4.97
C GLY A 62 -16.19 -2.94 3.82
N ILE A 63 -16.31 -3.44 2.59
CA ILE A 63 -16.61 -2.68 1.37
C ILE A 63 -17.95 -3.12 0.79
#